data_AF-A0A838DSW6-F1
#
_entry.id   AF-A0A838DSW6-F1
#
_cell.length_a   1.000
_cell.length_b   1.000
_cell.length_c   1.000
_cell.angle_alpha   90.00
_cell.angle_beta   90.00
_cell.angle_gamma   90.00
#
_symmetry.space_group_name_H-M   'P 1'
#
loop_
_entity.id
_entity.type
_entity.pdbx_description
1 polymer ?
#
loop_
_entity_poly.entity_id
_entity_poly.type
_entity_poly.pdbx_seq_one_letter_code
_entity_poly.pdbx_strand_id
1 'polypeptide(L)'
;MDGRQYSVAKHSDTSADTLLAIGFASLLGDLHRMIYGSSAGISIRDAGSCYVITLPRPVTIEEVRQHVQEPLAPLLALVSSSQQEKEAKKGRTLAGFPFDAQMERSKDYYEQKRKLAPTDRRKADNELRDLIGEPPDSRLGYYQAINQMKVAGSFNEIVRRWDTLTLEQQHLAIDLLLTLFGQPENDIEAAAATWQKLTREQGLPGGAWVTALQVVNPTTGKGANSAKASRLDMGNQESFWLLELLKFQGWMDSAAPLLIRESKDRKTYVLQPRLIELRMLQDMMQAFRTVFFPSTAVKLDIMASLLFAQVLIKHLEQSLRTETQARTWQRRSISSIAQGFEVSFYKDLGSAYATMNIATINVPAWLPLPDTREQAQDALALLREHIGIVRQIRRNERGEEGAEEYELLRFYRDFLSGNDLRPFWKFTGAYSGYLISQREREKHPQRQINQLSTTVVEVLLQMHDTINDIKLAPILENAGFKRIADAIRMATVTAQYRRAQQKDRRYEVRYGLGQDLMRKARYPAEFMVTLSTFLHDYNAETAREEEKVATKLQRPLTVADRRAYKLRFPVSTEDIEEIATLIDRYTSELICSMLVAYGYARAPRAGNASAPDTSGDGDPDAGSTLDEEVDSTE
;
A
#
# COMPACT_ATOMS: atom_id res chain seq x y z
N MET A 1 -1.93 34.77 20.11
CA MET A 1 -2.10 33.31 19.92
C MET A 1 -0.92 32.62 20.60
N ASP A 2 -1.08 31.43 21.18
CA ASP A 2 0.00 30.74 21.93
C ASP A 2 1.14 30.22 21.02
N GLY A 3 1.01 30.33 19.69
CA GLY A 3 2.05 30.01 18.69
C GLY A 3 2.45 28.54 18.60
N ARG A 4 1.90 27.69 19.48
CA ARG A 4 2.22 26.25 19.62
C ARG A 4 1.30 25.33 18.84
N GLN A 5 0.12 25.79 18.44
CA GLN A 5 -0.86 25.00 17.72
C GLN A 5 -1.46 25.77 16.57
N TYR A 6 -1.60 25.09 15.44
CA TYR A 6 -2.23 25.58 14.23
C TYR A 6 -3.26 24.56 13.74
N SER A 7 -4.31 25.04 13.07
CA SER A 7 -5.40 24.24 12.54
C SER A 7 -5.56 24.47 11.04
N VAL A 8 -5.72 23.38 10.29
CA VAL A 8 -5.99 23.39 8.84
C VAL A 8 -7.34 22.68 8.63
N ALA A 9 -8.39 23.44 8.33
CA ALA A 9 -9.73 22.96 8.10
C ALA A 9 -9.79 22.08 6.84
N LYS A 10 -10.65 21.06 6.88
CA LYS A 10 -10.94 20.20 5.72
C LYS A 10 -12.09 20.81 4.95
N HIS A 11 -11.80 21.36 3.77
CA HIS A 11 -12.81 22.00 2.92
C HIS A 11 -13.25 21.11 1.76
N SER A 12 -12.35 20.25 1.28
CA SER A 12 -12.61 19.37 0.12
C SER A 12 -12.95 17.94 0.50
N ASP A 13 -12.63 17.52 1.74
CA ASP A 13 -12.63 16.14 2.20
C ASP A 13 -11.86 15.21 1.24
N THR A 14 -10.75 15.72 0.68
CA THR A 14 -9.86 14.99 -0.22
C THR A 14 -8.40 15.21 0.13
N SER A 15 -7.51 14.58 -0.64
CA SER A 15 -6.07 14.75 -0.48
C SER A 15 -5.60 16.21 -0.54
N ALA A 16 -6.35 17.14 -1.15
CA ALA A 16 -5.98 18.54 -1.13
C ALA A 16 -5.84 19.10 0.30
N ASP A 17 -6.71 18.68 1.24
CA ASP A 17 -6.66 19.13 2.64
C ASP A 17 -5.48 18.49 3.39
N THR A 18 -5.26 17.20 3.17
CA THR A 18 -4.11 16.45 3.72
C THR A 18 -2.78 17.06 3.25
N LEU A 19 -2.67 17.34 1.94
CA LEU A 19 -1.49 17.96 1.33
C LEU A 19 -1.24 19.36 1.89
N LEU A 20 -2.30 20.17 2.07
CA LEU A 20 -2.18 21.50 2.65
C LEU A 20 -1.66 21.44 4.08
N ALA A 21 -2.20 20.53 4.91
CA ALA A 21 -1.78 20.38 6.29
C ALA A 21 -0.32 19.93 6.42
N ILE A 22 0.10 18.94 5.63
CA ILE A 22 1.48 18.45 5.64
C ILE A 22 2.42 19.52 5.10
N GLY A 23 2.06 20.21 4.02
CA GLY A 23 2.87 21.29 3.45
C GLY A 23 3.09 22.45 4.42
N PHE A 24 2.04 22.85 5.15
CA PHE A 24 2.17 23.86 6.19
C PHE A 24 3.01 23.37 7.37
N ALA A 25 2.87 22.10 7.78
CA ALA A 25 3.74 21.50 8.79
C ALA A 25 5.21 21.50 8.36
N SER A 26 5.50 21.24 7.08
CA SER A 26 6.86 21.31 6.52
C SER A 26 7.44 22.72 6.54
N LEU A 27 6.64 23.74 6.18
CA LEU A 27 7.05 25.13 6.35
C LEU A 27 7.39 25.44 7.81
N LEU A 28 6.54 25.04 8.76
CA LEU A 28 6.82 25.20 10.19
C LEU A 28 8.06 24.41 10.63
N GLY A 29 8.33 23.25 10.02
CA GLY A 29 9.54 22.46 10.25
C GLY A 29 10.82 23.16 9.83
N ASP A 30 10.80 23.82 8.67
CA ASP A 30 11.93 24.61 8.20
C ASP A 30 12.15 25.84 9.07
N LEU A 31 11.07 26.56 9.43
CA LEU A 31 11.14 27.69 10.36
C LEU A 31 11.69 27.26 11.73
N HIS A 32 11.18 26.17 12.29
CA HIS A 32 11.63 25.66 13.58
C HIS A 32 13.11 25.24 13.53
N ARG A 33 13.59 24.71 12.40
CA ARG A 33 15.01 24.39 12.20
C ARG A 33 15.87 25.65 12.16
N MET A 34 15.43 26.70 11.46
CA MET A 34 16.18 27.96 11.38
C MET A 34 16.20 28.72 12.71
N ILE A 35 15.11 28.69 13.48
CA ILE A 35 14.99 29.40 14.76
C ILE A 35 15.65 28.62 15.90
N TYR A 36 15.44 27.30 15.97
CA TYR A 36 15.80 26.47 17.13
C TYR A 36 16.82 25.36 16.84
N GLY A 37 17.29 25.23 15.60
CA GLY A 37 18.29 24.22 15.20
C GLY A 37 17.77 22.79 15.07
N SER A 38 16.46 22.56 15.20
CA SER A 38 15.84 21.23 15.09
C SER A 38 14.44 21.34 14.50
N SER A 39 13.91 20.29 13.89
CA SER A 39 12.49 20.19 13.50
C SER A 39 11.77 19.03 14.21
N ALA A 40 12.42 18.43 15.21
CA ALA A 40 11.90 17.27 15.93
C ALA A 40 10.74 17.66 16.86
N GLY A 41 9.74 16.78 16.98
CA GLY A 41 8.58 16.96 17.86
C GLY A 41 7.40 17.69 17.24
N ILE A 42 7.47 18.08 15.96
CA ILE A 42 6.32 18.62 15.23
C ILE A 42 5.38 17.48 14.88
N SER A 43 4.14 17.54 15.37
CA SER A 43 3.15 16.47 15.16
C SER A 43 1.93 16.97 14.42
N ILE A 44 1.39 16.10 13.57
CA ILE A 44 0.15 16.31 12.82
C ILE A 44 -0.88 15.34 13.36
N ARG A 45 -2.06 15.85 13.71
CA ARG A 45 -3.17 15.05 14.23
C ARG A 45 -4.45 15.33 13.44
N ASP A 46 -5.13 14.28 13.00
CA ASP A 46 -6.48 14.38 12.48
C ASP A 46 -7.47 14.56 13.63
N ALA A 47 -8.16 15.70 13.68
CA ALA A 47 -9.17 16.04 14.68
C ALA A 47 -10.61 15.94 14.14
N GLY A 48 -10.82 15.29 12.99
CA GLY A 48 -12.12 15.18 12.33
C GLY A 48 -12.29 16.25 11.28
N SER A 49 -12.80 17.43 11.66
CA SER A 49 -13.07 18.55 10.75
C SER A 49 -11.82 19.35 10.34
N CYS A 50 -10.69 19.13 11.01
CA CYS A 50 -9.42 19.78 10.70
C CYS A 50 -8.23 18.89 11.05
N TYR A 51 -7.07 19.25 10.52
CA TYR A 51 -5.77 18.79 11.00
C TYR A 51 -5.22 19.78 12.01
N VAL A 52 -4.75 19.28 13.15
CA VAL A 52 -4.07 20.08 14.19
C VAL A 52 -2.58 19.80 14.11
N ILE A 53 -1.79 20.85 13.92
CA ILE A 53 -0.32 20.80 13.93
C ILE A 53 0.14 21.34 15.27
N THR A 54 0.89 20.54 16.02
CA THR A 54 1.47 20.94 17.32
C THR A 54 2.97 21.06 17.22
N LEU A 55 3.48 22.20 17.67
CA LEU A 55 4.91 22.50 17.73
C LEU A 55 5.45 22.28 19.14
N PRO A 56 6.71 21.82 19.27
CA PRO A 56 7.35 21.66 20.59
C PRO A 56 7.69 23.01 21.23
N ARG A 57 7.92 24.04 20.42
CA ARG A 57 8.10 25.44 20.83
C ARG A 57 7.27 26.34 19.91
N PRO A 58 6.73 27.46 20.41
CA PRO A 58 5.96 28.37 19.59
C PRO A 58 6.84 28.97 18.47
N VAL A 59 6.21 29.32 17.35
CA VAL A 59 6.84 30.12 16.30
C VAL A 59 6.02 31.41 16.17
N THR A 60 6.67 32.54 16.39
CA THR A 60 6.09 33.89 16.26
C THR A 60 6.72 34.65 15.10
N ILE A 61 6.03 35.66 14.58
CA ILE A 61 6.56 36.45 13.47
C ILE A 61 7.80 37.25 13.88
N GLU A 62 7.90 37.66 15.15
CA GLU A 62 9.09 38.31 15.70
C GLU A 62 10.31 37.39 15.65
N GLU A 63 10.16 36.12 16.04
CA GLU A 63 11.23 35.12 15.95
C GLU A 63 11.62 34.84 14.49
N VAL A 64 10.66 34.77 13.58
CA VAL A 64 10.91 34.62 12.15
C VAL A 64 11.76 35.79 11.64
N ARG A 65 11.38 37.04 11.93
CA ARG A 65 12.14 38.22 11.51
C ARG A 65 13.54 38.29 12.11
N GLN A 66 13.70 37.81 13.35
CA GLN A 66 14.98 37.83 14.06
C GLN A 66 15.95 36.74 13.57
N HIS A 67 15.46 35.53 13.28
CA HIS A 67 16.32 34.37 13.04
C HIS A 67 16.35 33.88 11.60
N VAL A 68 15.32 34.15 10.80
CA VAL A 68 15.26 33.73 9.39
C VAL A 68 15.90 34.83 8.53
N GLN A 69 17.23 34.76 8.41
CA GLN A 69 18.06 35.71 7.67
C GLN A 69 18.35 35.29 6.21
N GLU A 70 17.93 34.10 5.82
CA GLU A 70 18.08 33.56 4.46
C GLU A 70 16.70 33.27 3.86
N PRO A 71 16.51 33.49 2.54
CA PRO A 71 15.26 33.17 1.87
C PRO A 71 14.95 31.66 1.95
N LEU A 72 13.69 31.34 2.21
CA LEU A 72 13.18 29.97 2.11
C LEU A 72 12.93 29.62 0.64
N ALA A 73 13.23 28.38 0.26
CA ALA A 73 12.93 27.83 -1.06
C ALA A 73 12.23 26.47 -0.87
N PRO A 74 10.90 26.45 -0.61
CA PRO A 74 10.19 25.22 -0.31
C PRO A 74 10.22 24.24 -1.49
N LEU A 75 10.17 24.75 -2.72
CA LEU A 75 10.10 23.95 -3.94
C LEU A 75 11.18 24.38 -4.94
N LEU A 76 11.61 23.43 -5.79
CA LEU A 76 12.47 23.73 -6.93
C LEU A 76 11.66 23.68 -8.22
N ALA A 77 11.87 24.66 -9.10
CA ALA A 77 11.23 24.68 -10.42
C ALA A 77 11.68 23.48 -11.26
N LEU A 78 10.80 22.96 -12.13
CA LEU A 78 11.13 21.90 -13.07
C LEU A 78 11.92 22.49 -14.25
N VAL A 79 13.16 22.08 -14.41
CA VAL A 79 14.04 22.51 -15.51
C VAL A 79 14.19 21.38 -16.53
N SER A 80 13.52 21.53 -17.67
CA SER A 80 13.72 20.69 -18.87
C SER A 80 14.03 21.56 -20.08
N SER A 81 14.56 20.96 -21.15
CA SER A 81 14.93 21.63 -22.39
C SER A 81 13.76 22.43 -22.97
N SER A 82 12.56 21.83 -23.00
CA SER A 82 11.34 22.53 -23.45
C SER A 82 10.96 23.72 -22.56
N GLN A 83 11.13 23.61 -21.24
CA GLN A 83 10.85 24.73 -20.33
C GLN A 83 11.90 25.84 -20.45
N GLN A 84 13.17 25.47 -20.59
CA GLN A 84 14.26 26.43 -20.80
C GLN A 84 14.07 27.20 -22.11
N GLU A 85 13.72 26.55 -23.21
CA GLU A 85 13.42 27.23 -24.48
C GLU A 85 12.24 28.21 -24.36
N LYS A 86 11.17 27.81 -23.66
CA LYS A 86 9.99 28.67 -23.42
C LYS A 86 10.33 29.90 -22.60
N GLU A 87 11.22 29.77 -21.61
CA GLU A 87 11.65 30.89 -20.77
C GLU A 87 12.71 31.76 -21.47
N ALA A 88 13.61 31.16 -22.26
CA ALA A 88 14.58 31.88 -23.08
C ALA A 88 13.88 32.79 -24.11
N LYS A 89 12.77 32.33 -24.71
CA LYS A 89 11.90 33.17 -25.58
C LYS A 89 11.30 34.38 -24.86
N LYS A 90 11.22 34.34 -23.52
CA LYS A 90 10.78 35.46 -22.67
C LYS A 90 11.95 36.25 -22.09
N GLY A 91 13.19 35.96 -22.51
CA GLY A 91 14.42 36.59 -22.00
C GLY A 91 14.77 36.18 -20.57
N ARG A 92 14.33 34.99 -20.11
CA ARG A 92 14.49 34.52 -18.73
C ARG A 92 15.26 33.20 -18.67
N THR A 93 16.02 33.02 -17.60
CA THR A 93 16.68 31.75 -17.26
C THR A 93 15.91 31.05 -16.13
N LEU A 94 15.82 29.72 -16.22
CA LEU A 94 15.14 28.90 -15.21
C LEU A 94 16.17 28.05 -14.47
N ALA A 95 16.30 28.27 -13.15
CA ALA A 95 17.09 27.44 -12.25
C ALA A 95 16.16 26.57 -11.40
N GLY A 96 16.60 25.36 -11.04
CA GLY A 96 15.77 24.42 -10.29
C GLY A 96 16.21 22.96 -10.46
N PHE A 97 15.25 22.05 -10.37
CA PHE A 97 15.46 20.61 -10.51
C PHE A 97 15.86 20.23 -11.96
N PRO A 98 17.04 19.64 -12.19
CA PRO A 98 17.54 19.34 -13.53
C PRO A 98 16.89 18.05 -14.06
N PHE A 99 15.67 18.17 -14.60
CA PHE A 99 14.81 17.04 -14.95
C PHE A 99 15.46 16.12 -15.99
N ASP A 100 15.94 16.67 -17.11
CA ASP A 100 16.50 15.88 -18.22
C ASP A 100 17.76 15.10 -17.78
N ALA A 101 18.65 15.74 -17.03
CA ALA A 101 19.85 15.10 -16.50
C ALA A 101 19.54 13.97 -15.49
N GLN A 102 18.49 14.15 -14.67
CA GLN A 102 18.04 13.10 -13.74
C GLN A 102 17.35 11.94 -14.47
N MET A 103 16.64 12.21 -15.57
CA MET A 103 16.07 11.18 -16.44
C MET A 103 17.18 10.33 -17.09
N GLU A 104 18.22 10.97 -17.63
CA GLU A 104 19.38 10.28 -18.20
C GLU A 104 20.09 9.42 -17.15
N ARG A 105 20.40 10.00 -15.98
CA ARG A 105 20.97 9.26 -14.85
C ARG A 105 20.11 8.05 -14.45
N SER A 106 18.79 8.21 -14.45
CA SER A 106 17.87 7.11 -14.14
C SER A 106 17.98 5.99 -15.18
N LYS A 107 18.01 6.32 -16.48
CA LYS A 107 18.17 5.33 -17.56
C LYS A 107 19.49 4.58 -17.38
N ASP A 108 20.61 5.29 -17.21
CA ASP A 108 21.93 4.70 -17.00
C ASP A 108 21.99 3.78 -15.77
N TYR A 109 21.47 4.26 -14.63
CA TYR A 109 21.48 3.53 -13.38
C TYR A 109 20.76 2.18 -13.49
N TYR A 110 19.55 2.16 -14.08
CA TYR A 110 18.79 0.92 -14.23
C TYR A 110 19.37 -0.01 -15.31
N GLU A 111 19.96 0.53 -16.37
CA GLU A 111 20.71 -0.27 -17.34
C GLU A 111 21.91 -0.98 -16.71
N GLN A 112 22.69 -0.26 -15.91
CA GLN A 112 23.83 -0.84 -15.19
C GLN A 112 23.37 -1.87 -14.16
N LYS A 113 22.31 -1.58 -13.40
CA LYS A 113 21.70 -2.54 -12.46
C LYS A 113 21.24 -3.81 -13.18
N ARG A 114 20.73 -3.71 -14.40
CA ARG A 114 20.34 -4.87 -15.23
C ARG A 114 21.55 -5.69 -15.70
N LYS A 115 22.72 -5.09 -15.84
CA LYS A 115 23.96 -5.82 -16.21
C LYS A 115 24.57 -6.59 -15.04
N LEU A 116 24.23 -6.25 -13.79
CA LEU A 116 24.71 -6.95 -12.60
C LEU A 116 24.14 -8.38 -12.47
N ALA A 117 24.93 -9.27 -11.89
CA ALA A 117 24.49 -10.62 -11.53
C ALA A 117 23.34 -10.56 -10.49
N PRO A 118 22.42 -11.54 -10.47
CA PRO A 118 21.28 -11.54 -9.54
C PRO A 118 21.63 -11.45 -8.06
N THR A 119 22.83 -11.92 -7.67
CA THR A 119 23.37 -11.82 -6.31
C THR A 119 23.81 -10.40 -5.97
N ASP A 120 24.45 -9.72 -6.92
CA ASP A 120 24.93 -8.35 -6.73
C ASP A 120 23.79 -7.34 -6.73
N ARG A 121 22.71 -7.61 -7.47
CA ARG A 121 21.49 -6.79 -7.45
C ARG A 121 20.79 -6.73 -6.09
N ARG A 122 21.10 -7.66 -5.18
CA ARG A 122 20.49 -7.79 -3.84
C ARG A 122 21.35 -7.20 -2.73
N LYS A 123 22.52 -6.66 -3.05
CA LYS A 123 23.41 -6.03 -2.09
C LYS A 123 22.76 -4.77 -1.51
N ALA A 124 23.24 -4.38 -0.32
CA ALA A 124 22.77 -3.15 0.32
C ALA A 124 23.05 -1.92 -0.56
N ASP A 125 22.25 -0.87 -0.42
CA ASP A 125 22.34 0.33 -1.27
C ASP A 125 23.74 0.94 -1.33
N ASN A 126 24.50 0.89 -0.22
CA ASN A 126 25.87 1.40 -0.18
C ASN A 126 26.81 0.61 -1.09
N GLU A 127 26.72 -0.72 -1.06
CA GLU A 127 27.52 -1.58 -1.96
C GLU A 127 27.06 -1.44 -3.42
N LEU A 128 25.76 -1.19 -3.64
CA LEU A 128 25.25 -0.94 -4.98
C LEU A 128 25.79 0.39 -5.54
N ARG A 129 25.91 1.43 -4.71
CA ARG A 129 26.50 2.73 -5.10
C ARG A 129 27.95 2.59 -5.52
N ASP A 130 28.72 1.77 -4.81
CA ASP A 130 30.11 1.49 -5.16
C ASP A 130 30.24 0.76 -6.52
N LEU A 131 29.21 -0.01 -6.90
CA LEU A 131 29.20 -0.81 -8.14
C LEU A 131 28.70 -0.05 -9.36
N ILE A 132 27.64 0.77 -9.22
CA ILE A 132 26.92 1.39 -10.34
C ILE A 132 26.65 2.89 -10.17
N GLY A 133 27.24 3.51 -9.14
CA GLY A 133 27.10 4.94 -8.86
C GLY A 133 25.84 5.33 -8.09
N GLU A 134 25.67 6.64 -7.91
CA GLU A 134 24.56 7.19 -7.14
C GLU A 134 23.21 7.01 -7.88
N PRO A 135 22.14 6.60 -7.17
CA PRO A 135 20.80 6.53 -7.74
C PRO A 135 20.30 7.91 -8.20
N PRO A 136 19.27 7.94 -9.06
CA PRO A 136 18.59 9.19 -9.39
C PRO A 136 18.01 9.86 -8.14
N ASP A 137 17.87 11.18 -8.19
CA ASP A 137 17.27 11.95 -7.09
C ASP A 137 15.88 11.39 -6.76
N SER A 138 15.62 11.15 -5.47
CA SER A 138 14.36 10.60 -4.98
C SER A 138 13.12 11.40 -5.39
N ARG A 139 13.29 12.67 -5.76
CA ARG A 139 12.21 13.55 -6.22
C ARG A 139 11.84 13.37 -7.68
N LEU A 140 12.63 12.63 -8.47
CA LEU A 140 12.41 12.47 -9.91
C LEU A 140 10.97 12.03 -10.26
N GLY A 141 10.39 11.10 -9.50
CA GLY A 141 9.02 10.62 -9.72
C GLY A 141 7.95 11.72 -9.65
N TYR A 142 8.15 12.73 -8.81
CA TYR A 142 7.27 13.90 -8.72
C TYR A 142 7.37 14.79 -9.96
N TYR A 143 8.59 15.12 -10.35
CA TYR A 143 8.82 15.94 -11.54
C TYR A 143 8.38 15.23 -12.83
N GLN A 144 8.50 13.89 -12.88
CA GLN A 144 7.89 13.08 -13.93
C GLN A 144 6.36 13.23 -13.95
N ALA A 145 5.69 13.23 -12.79
CA ALA A 145 4.25 13.49 -12.70
C ALA A 145 3.88 14.88 -13.23
N ILE A 146 4.57 15.91 -12.76
CA ILE A 146 4.34 17.30 -13.17
C ILE A 146 4.53 17.46 -14.69
N ASN A 147 5.58 16.86 -15.25
CA ASN A 147 5.86 16.92 -16.68
C ASN A 147 4.82 16.15 -17.51
N GLN A 148 4.53 14.90 -17.14
CA GLN A 148 3.63 14.04 -17.90
C GLN A 148 2.17 14.52 -17.84
N MET A 149 1.73 15.07 -16.70
CA MET A 149 0.41 15.71 -16.58
C MET A 149 0.33 17.07 -17.28
N LYS A 150 1.43 17.53 -17.91
CA LYS A 150 1.54 18.80 -18.64
C LYS A 150 1.24 20.04 -17.79
N VAL A 151 1.54 19.98 -16.49
CA VAL A 151 1.31 21.07 -15.53
C VAL A 151 2.59 21.81 -15.13
N ALA A 152 3.73 21.49 -15.76
CA ALA A 152 5.03 22.10 -15.45
C ALA A 152 5.04 23.63 -15.55
N GLY A 153 4.32 24.22 -16.51
CA GLY A 153 4.26 25.68 -16.66
C GLY A 153 3.59 26.37 -15.45
N SER A 154 2.43 25.87 -15.03
CA SER A 154 1.69 26.39 -13.88
C SER A 154 2.40 26.11 -12.56
N PHE A 155 3.01 24.93 -12.41
CA PHE A 155 3.86 24.61 -11.25
C PHE A 155 5.05 25.58 -11.15
N ASN A 156 5.81 25.78 -12.24
CA ASN A 156 6.95 26.69 -12.27
C ASN A 156 6.55 28.14 -12.03
N GLU A 157 5.33 28.55 -12.40
CA GLU A 157 4.80 29.88 -12.06
C GLU A 157 4.66 30.06 -10.55
N ILE A 158 4.09 29.07 -9.84
CA ILE A 158 3.92 29.12 -8.38
C ILE A 158 5.28 29.20 -7.67
N VAL A 159 6.23 28.33 -8.06
CA VAL A 159 7.59 28.33 -7.48
C VAL A 159 8.27 29.68 -7.70
N ARG A 160 8.22 30.18 -8.93
CA ARG A 160 8.84 31.46 -9.28
C ARG A 160 8.24 32.64 -8.52
N ARG A 161 6.91 32.68 -8.32
CA ARG A 161 6.25 33.73 -7.54
C ARG A 161 6.85 33.83 -6.14
N TRP A 162 7.11 32.69 -5.49
CA TRP A 162 7.78 32.63 -4.20
C TRP A 162 9.25 33.07 -4.27
N ASP A 163 10.01 32.52 -5.22
CA ASP A 163 11.45 32.80 -5.36
C ASP A 163 11.75 34.26 -5.71
N THR A 164 10.80 34.98 -6.30
CA THR A 164 10.94 36.42 -6.60
C THR A 164 10.67 37.33 -5.41
N LEU A 165 10.12 36.82 -4.31
CA LEU A 165 9.89 37.62 -3.10
C LEU A 165 11.22 37.94 -2.43
N THR A 166 11.36 39.18 -1.96
CA THR A 166 12.44 39.55 -1.03
C THR A 166 12.25 38.83 0.31
N LEU A 167 13.29 38.76 1.13
CA LEU A 167 13.20 38.16 2.45
C LEU A 167 12.09 38.79 3.31
N GLU A 168 11.97 40.12 3.30
CA GLU A 168 10.90 40.84 4.01
C GLU A 168 9.51 40.46 3.49
N GLN A 169 9.36 40.30 2.17
CA GLN A 169 8.10 39.88 1.56
C GLN A 169 7.77 38.42 1.87
N GLN A 170 8.77 37.54 1.99
CA GLN A 170 8.58 36.18 2.49
C GLN A 170 8.12 36.18 3.94
N HIS A 171 8.70 37.03 4.81
CA HIS A 171 8.23 37.18 6.19
C HIS A 171 6.76 37.62 6.26
N LEU A 172 6.33 38.54 5.39
CA LEU A 172 4.91 38.95 5.31
C LEU A 172 4.00 37.79 4.83
N ALA A 173 4.45 36.99 3.87
CA ALA A 173 3.72 35.80 3.43
C ALA A 173 3.60 34.76 4.54
N ILE A 174 4.67 34.55 5.32
CA ILE A 174 4.67 33.66 6.48
C ILE A 174 3.72 34.18 7.55
N ASP A 175 3.75 35.47 7.89
CA ASP A 175 2.85 36.09 8.86
C ASP A 175 1.37 35.87 8.51
N LEU A 176 1.04 36.03 7.23
CA LEU A 176 -0.29 35.75 6.70
C LEU A 176 -0.70 34.28 6.91
N LEU A 177 0.21 33.34 6.65
CA LEU A 177 -0.05 31.91 6.84
C LEU A 177 -0.18 31.53 8.32
N LEU A 178 0.68 32.06 9.19
CA LEU A 178 0.58 31.86 10.64
C LEU A 178 -0.75 32.40 11.18
N THR A 179 -1.19 33.56 10.69
CA THR A 179 -2.48 34.14 11.05
C THR A 179 -3.66 33.31 10.56
N LEU A 180 -3.63 32.89 9.28
CA LEU A 180 -4.67 32.08 8.65
C LEU A 180 -4.86 30.74 9.36
N PHE A 181 -3.77 30.02 9.63
CA PHE A 181 -3.82 28.71 10.29
C PHE A 181 -3.86 28.78 11.81
N GLY A 182 -3.66 29.97 12.39
CA GLY A 182 -3.86 30.21 13.81
C GLY A 182 -5.34 30.27 14.20
N GLN A 183 -6.24 30.42 13.22
CA GLN A 183 -7.69 30.46 13.42
C GLN A 183 -8.34 29.14 12.96
N PRO A 184 -9.29 28.57 13.72
CA PRO A 184 -9.95 27.31 13.36
C PRO A 184 -10.74 27.34 12.05
N GLU A 185 -11.27 28.50 11.66
CA GLU A 185 -12.13 28.65 10.48
C GLU A 185 -11.35 28.78 9.16
N ASN A 186 -10.07 29.15 9.24
CA ASN A 186 -9.19 29.41 8.10
C ASN A 186 -9.85 30.30 7.03
N ASP A 187 -10.16 31.56 7.33
CA ASP A 187 -10.78 32.48 6.37
C ASP A 187 -9.84 32.81 5.18
N ILE A 188 -9.93 31.96 4.14
CA ILE A 188 -9.10 32.05 2.93
C ILE A 188 -9.40 33.34 2.15
N GLU A 189 -10.66 33.79 2.13
CA GLU A 189 -11.06 35.00 1.40
C GLU A 189 -10.45 36.25 2.05
N ALA A 190 -10.49 36.35 3.38
CA ALA A 190 -9.83 37.43 4.11
C ALA A 190 -8.31 37.41 3.93
N ALA A 191 -7.69 36.21 3.93
CA ALA A 191 -6.26 36.09 3.68
C ALA A 191 -5.89 36.50 2.25
N ALA A 192 -6.69 36.11 1.25
CA ALA A 192 -6.49 36.52 -0.14
C ALA A 192 -6.66 38.03 -0.32
N ALA A 193 -7.65 38.65 0.34
CA ALA A 193 -7.84 40.10 0.33
C ALA A 193 -6.66 40.84 0.98
N THR A 194 -6.13 40.30 2.07
CA THR A 194 -4.93 40.84 2.74
C THR A 194 -3.72 40.74 1.82
N TRP A 195 -3.52 39.61 1.14
CA TRP A 195 -2.47 39.47 0.13
C TRP A 195 -2.62 40.48 -1.02
N GLN A 196 -3.83 40.69 -1.54
CA GLN A 196 -4.07 41.69 -2.60
C GLN A 196 -3.73 43.11 -2.17
N LYS A 197 -3.91 43.44 -0.89
CA LYS A 197 -3.49 44.73 -0.34
C LYS A 197 -1.96 44.82 -0.32
N LEU A 198 -1.28 43.79 0.18
CA LEU A 198 0.18 43.71 0.21
C LEU A 198 0.79 43.81 -1.19
N THR A 199 0.21 43.16 -2.20
CA THR A 199 0.73 43.22 -3.56
C THR A 199 0.66 44.62 -4.15
N ARG A 200 -0.40 45.38 -3.85
CA ARG A 200 -0.54 46.79 -4.25
C ARG A 200 0.46 47.70 -3.55
N GLU A 201 0.69 47.48 -2.25
CA GLU A 201 1.60 48.29 -1.43
C GLU A 201 3.08 48.05 -1.76
N GLN A 202 3.44 46.80 -2.07
CA GLN A 202 4.83 46.36 -2.30
C GLN A 202 5.20 46.22 -3.78
N GLY A 203 4.26 46.48 -4.71
CA GLY A 203 4.49 46.36 -6.16
C GLY A 203 4.76 44.93 -6.62
N LEU A 204 4.18 43.92 -5.96
CA LEU A 204 4.41 42.51 -6.27
C LEU A 204 3.71 42.06 -7.56
N PRO A 205 4.37 41.27 -8.42
CA PRO A 205 3.75 40.74 -9.63
C PRO A 205 2.77 39.59 -9.33
N GLY A 206 1.59 39.62 -9.96
CA GLY A 206 0.61 38.53 -9.93
C GLY A 206 -0.56 38.73 -8.94
N GLY A 207 -1.74 38.18 -9.29
CA GLY A 207 -2.93 38.21 -8.43
C GLY A 207 -2.87 37.16 -7.31
N ALA A 208 -3.77 37.28 -6.32
CA ALA A 208 -3.89 36.30 -5.23
C ALA A 208 -4.31 34.90 -5.72
N TRP A 209 -5.00 34.83 -6.85
CA TRP A 209 -5.59 33.61 -7.37
C TRP A 209 -4.76 32.99 -8.48
N VAL A 210 -4.70 31.67 -8.50
CA VAL A 210 -4.13 30.84 -9.56
C VAL A 210 -5.10 29.71 -9.90
N THR A 211 -4.93 29.09 -11.06
CA THR A 211 -5.71 27.90 -11.41
C THR A 211 -5.33 26.73 -10.50
N ALA A 212 -6.33 26.13 -9.85
CA ALA A 212 -6.16 24.97 -8.98
C ALA A 212 -5.85 23.71 -9.82
N LEU A 213 -4.65 23.16 -9.66
CA LEU A 213 -4.18 22.05 -10.49
C LEU A 213 -4.68 20.70 -9.96
N GLN A 214 -5.18 19.84 -10.85
CA GLN A 214 -5.75 18.54 -10.49
C GLN A 214 -4.76 17.62 -9.74
N VAL A 215 -3.46 17.76 -10.00
CA VAL A 215 -2.40 16.93 -9.38
C VAL A 215 -2.39 17.04 -7.85
N VAL A 216 -2.75 18.21 -7.31
CA VAL A 216 -2.85 18.48 -5.87
C VAL A 216 -4.27 18.85 -5.42
N ASN A 217 -5.22 18.99 -6.35
CA ASN A 217 -6.64 19.22 -6.11
C ASN A 217 -7.48 18.26 -6.97
N PRO A 218 -7.58 16.97 -6.60
CA PRO A 218 -8.17 15.97 -7.50
C PRO A 218 -9.63 16.23 -7.87
N THR A 219 -10.38 17.00 -7.06
CA THR A 219 -11.78 17.39 -7.32
C THR A 219 -11.95 18.54 -8.31
N THR A 220 -10.89 19.24 -8.72
CA THR A 220 -11.00 20.37 -9.68
C THR A 220 -11.13 19.90 -11.13
N GLY A 221 -11.24 18.58 -11.35
CA GLY A 221 -11.44 17.99 -12.67
C GLY A 221 -12.81 18.28 -13.27
N LYS A 222 -12.84 18.62 -14.57
CA LYS A 222 -14.08 18.80 -15.33
C LYS A 222 -14.93 17.54 -15.22
N GLY A 223 -16.12 17.65 -14.63
CA GLY A 223 -17.08 16.55 -14.46
C GLY A 223 -17.18 15.94 -13.06
N ALA A 224 -16.26 16.24 -12.13
CA ALA A 224 -16.30 15.69 -10.77
C ALA A 224 -17.34 16.37 -9.84
N ASN A 225 -17.70 17.64 -10.08
CA ASN A 225 -18.48 18.46 -9.15
C ASN A 225 -19.93 18.77 -9.59
N SER A 226 -20.63 17.84 -10.26
CA SER A 226 -22.07 18.01 -10.51
C SER A 226 -22.87 16.74 -10.28
N ALA A 227 -23.96 16.83 -9.51
CA ALA A 227 -24.91 15.73 -9.25
C ALA A 227 -25.61 15.20 -10.53
N LYS A 228 -25.46 15.91 -11.66
CA LYS A 228 -25.82 15.49 -13.01
C LYS A 228 -24.90 16.19 -14.00
N ALA A 229 -24.16 15.40 -14.77
CA ALA A 229 -23.30 15.83 -15.88
C ALA A 229 -24.14 16.48 -17.02
N SER A 230 -24.66 17.68 -16.77
CA SER A 230 -25.59 18.38 -17.66
C SER A 230 -24.99 19.64 -18.28
N ARG A 231 -23.82 20.10 -17.82
CA ARG A 231 -23.07 21.18 -18.46
C ARG A 231 -21.59 20.87 -18.46
N LEU A 232 -20.98 20.85 -19.65
CA LEU A 232 -19.54 20.75 -19.87
C LEU A 232 -18.78 22.05 -19.53
N ASP A 233 -19.50 23.05 -19.02
CA ASP A 233 -19.00 24.40 -18.77
C ASP A 233 -18.88 24.65 -17.26
N MET A 234 -17.91 23.98 -16.63
CA MET A 234 -17.34 24.45 -15.38
C MET A 234 -15.95 24.99 -15.71
N GLY A 235 -15.78 26.30 -15.57
CA GLY A 235 -14.49 26.98 -15.69
C GLY A 235 -13.46 26.40 -14.72
N ASN A 236 -12.18 26.70 -14.96
CA ASN A 236 -11.11 26.30 -14.06
C ASN A 236 -11.39 26.86 -12.64
N GLN A 237 -11.30 26.01 -11.62
CA GLN A 237 -11.41 26.47 -10.23
C GLN A 237 -10.15 27.27 -9.87
N GLU A 238 -10.36 28.41 -9.21
CA GLU A 238 -9.29 29.23 -8.67
C GLU A 238 -8.96 28.82 -7.24
N SER A 239 -7.69 28.97 -6.86
CA SER A 239 -7.20 28.70 -5.50
C SER A 239 -6.19 29.77 -5.10
N PHE A 240 -6.12 30.05 -3.80
CA PHE A 240 -5.18 31.01 -3.26
C PHE A 240 -3.76 30.46 -3.43
N TRP A 241 -2.89 31.21 -4.11
CA TRP A 241 -1.62 30.67 -4.62
C TRP A 241 -0.65 30.18 -3.53
N LEU A 242 -0.67 30.78 -2.33
CA LEU A 242 0.12 30.30 -1.20
C LEU A 242 -0.36 28.92 -0.72
N LEU A 243 -1.66 28.62 -0.81
CA LEU A 243 -2.17 27.30 -0.47
C LEU A 243 -1.74 26.27 -1.52
N GLU A 244 -1.72 26.64 -2.80
CA GLU A 244 -1.20 25.75 -3.86
C GLU A 244 0.30 25.46 -3.68
N LEU A 245 1.10 26.46 -3.28
CA LEU A 245 2.50 26.28 -2.92
C LEU A 245 2.66 25.25 -1.79
N LEU A 246 1.89 25.39 -0.71
CA LEU A 246 1.90 24.46 0.42
C LEU A 246 1.40 23.07 0.02
N LYS A 247 0.35 22.94 -0.79
CA LYS A 247 -0.12 21.63 -1.28
C LYS A 247 0.96 20.91 -2.10
N PHE A 248 1.69 21.63 -2.96
CA PHE A 248 2.84 21.03 -3.66
C PHE A 248 3.95 20.62 -2.70
N GLN A 249 4.25 21.42 -1.67
CA GLN A 249 5.20 21.01 -0.63
C GLN A 249 4.75 19.71 0.06
N GLY A 250 3.50 19.66 0.54
CA GLY A 250 2.95 18.47 1.15
C GLY A 250 2.91 17.27 0.21
N TRP A 251 2.78 17.50 -1.09
CA TRP A 251 2.82 16.45 -2.11
C TRP A 251 4.22 15.86 -2.26
N MET A 252 5.27 16.69 -2.23
CA MET A 252 6.65 16.22 -2.21
C MET A 252 6.98 15.40 -0.95
N ASP A 253 6.35 15.71 0.18
CA ASP A 253 6.58 15.01 1.44
C ASP A 253 5.79 13.69 1.55
N SER A 254 4.50 13.71 1.19
CA SER A 254 3.53 12.68 1.57
C SER A 254 2.92 11.87 0.43
N ALA A 255 3.22 12.19 -0.83
CA ALA A 255 2.63 11.49 -1.96
C ALA A 255 3.57 10.42 -2.56
N ALA A 256 2.96 9.51 -3.32
CA ALA A 256 3.64 8.56 -4.19
C ALA A 256 2.90 8.51 -5.54
N PRO A 257 3.28 9.34 -6.52
CA PRO A 257 2.69 9.30 -7.86
C PRO A 257 3.31 8.16 -8.69
N LEU A 258 2.47 7.31 -9.29
CA LEU A 258 2.89 6.20 -10.13
C LEU A 258 2.08 6.10 -11.42
N LEU A 259 2.74 5.61 -12.46
CA LEU A 259 2.08 5.11 -13.67
C LEU A 259 1.49 3.73 -13.41
N ILE A 260 0.35 3.47 -14.03
CA ILE A 260 -0.21 2.12 -14.09
C ILE A 260 0.54 1.34 -15.17
N ARG A 261 0.95 0.11 -14.86
CA ARG A 261 1.65 -0.75 -15.82
C ARG A 261 0.82 -0.92 -17.09
N GLU A 262 1.47 -0.85 -18.24
CA GLU A 262 0.84 -1.00 -19.57
C GLU A 262 -0.26 0.04 -19.87
N SER A 263 -0.30 1.14 -19.12
CA SER A 263 -1.18 2.27 -19.37
C SER A 263 -0.42 3.58 -19.23
N LYS A 264 -0.92 4.62 -19.89
CA LYS A 264 -0.50 6.01 -19.63
C LYS A 264 -1.23 6.62 -18.43
N ASP A 265 -2.22 5.91 -17.89
CA ASP A 265 -2.97 6.31 -16.71
C ASP A 265 -2.08 6.33 -15.45
N ARG A 266 -2.51 7.11 -14.45
CA ARG A 266 -1.75 7.34 -13.23
C ARG A 266 -2.57 7.21 -11.97
N LYS A 267 -1.91 6.83 -10.89
CA LYS A 267 -2.45 6.97 -9.53
C LYS A 267 -1.49 7.75 -8.64
N THR A 268 -2.05 8.62 -7.82
CA THR A 268 -1.31 9.29 -6.76
C THR A 268 -1.86 8.82 -5.42
N TYR A 269 -0.98 8.32 -4.56
CA TYR A 269 -1.29 7.89 -3.20
C TYR A 269 -0.79 8.94 -2.24
N VAL A 270 -1.67 9.57 -1.47
CA VAL A 270 -1.33 10.57 -0.44
C VAL A 270 -1.58 9.97 0.92
N LEU A 271 -0.55 9.90 1.77
CA LEU A 271 -0.68 9.31 3.10
C LEU A 271 -1.56 10.19 4.01
N GLN A 272 -2.62 9.61 4.55
CA GLN A 272 -3.53 10.29 5.46
C GLN A 272 -3.08 10.09 6.92
N PRO A 273 -2.54 11.14 7.58
CA PRO A 273 -2.06 11.04 8.94
C PRO A 273 -3.23 10.97 9.93
N ARG A 274 -3.06 10.21 11.03
CA ARG A 274 -3.98 10.23 12.18
C ARG A 274 -3.36 10.90 13.38
N LEU A 275 -2.19 10.43 13.79
CA LEU A 275 -1.32 11.10 14.75
C LEU A 275 0.11 10.67 14.44
N ILE A 276 0.94 11.59 13.95
CA ILE A 276 2.28 11.26 13.48
C ILE A 276 3.20 12.47 13.60
N GLU A 277 4.48 12.23 13.90
CA GLU A 277 5.52 13.26 13.80
C GLU A 277 5.85 13.53 12.32
N LEU A 278 6.00 14.80 11.93
CA LEU A 278 6.31 15.19 10.57
C LEU A 278 7.56 14.47 10.03
N ARG A 279 8.63 14.41 10.83
CA ARG A 279 9.87 13.76 10.42
C ARG A 279 9.67 12.27 10.15
N MET A 280 8.95 11.59 11.04
CA MET A 280 8.59 10.18 10.88
C MET A 280 7.77 9.96 9.61
N LEU A 281 6.82 10.85 9.30
CA LEU A 281 6.03 10.79 8.06
C LEU A 281 6.93 10.88 6.83
N GLN A 282 7.82 11.87 6.78
CA GLN A 282 8.74 12.09 5.66
C GLN A 282 9.68 10.89 5.45
N ASP A 283 10.28 10.39 6.54
CA ASP A 283 11.20 9.25 6.48
C ASP A 283 10.49 7.97 6.03
N MET A 284 9.28 7.69 6.55
CA MET A 284 8.48 6.53 6.11
C MET A 284 8.03 6.66 4.65
N MET A 285 7.59 7.84 4.22
CA MET A 285 7.16 8.04 2.83
C MET A 285 8.34 7.96 1.85
N GLN A 286 9.52 8.41 2.25
CA GLN A 286 10.75 8.20 1.49
C GLN A 286 11.07 6.70 1.35
N ALA A 287 11.05 5.94 2.44
CA ALA A 287 11.29 4.50 2.42
C ALA A 287 10.20 3.72 1.66
N PHE A 288 8.96 4.18 1.71
CA PHE A 288 7.85 3.56 0.96
C PHE A 288 8.03 3.74 -0.55
N ARG A 289 8.43 4.93 -1.02
CA ARG A 289 8.65 5.19 -2.45
C ARG A 289 9.76 4.34 -3.06
N THR A 290 10.74 3.87 -2.29
CA THR A 290 11.81 3.00 -2.81
C THR A 290 11.37 1.55 -3.04
N VAL A 291 10.27 1.11 -2.40
CA VAL A 291 9.75 -0.27 -2.51
C VAL A 291 8.44 -0.36 -3.29
N PHE A 292 7.84 0.77 -3.64
CA PHE A 292 6.53 0.84 -4.31
C PHE A 292 6.67 1.09 -5.81
N PHE A 293 6.45 0.04 -6.60
CA PHE A 293 6.71 0.03 -8.05
C PHE A 293 5.43 -0.06 -8.89
N PRO A 294 5.47 0.40 -10.17
CA PRO A 294 4.36 0.28 -11.11
C PRO A 294 3.80 -1.15 -11.24
N SER A 295 2.48 -1.24 -11.19
CA SER A 295 1.71 -2.47 -11.32
C SER A 295 0.35 -2.15 -11.95
N THR A 296 -0.51 -3.16 -12.07
CA THR A 296 -1.89 -3.00 -12.53
C THR A 296 -2.70 -2.18 -11.51
N ALA A 297 -3.83 -1.62 -11.96
CA ALA A 297 -4.59 -0.65 -11.18
C ALA A 297 -5.01 -1.16 -9.79
N VAL A 298 -5.57 -2.37 -9.69
CA VAL A 298 -6.06 -2.93 -8.42
C VAL A 298 -4.89 -3.44 -7.56
N LYS A 299 -3.89 -4.05 -8.19
CA LYS A 299 -2.71 -4.54 -7.47
C LYS A 299 -1.93 -3.41 -6.83
N LEU A 300 -1.81 -2.24 -7.49
CA LEU A 300 -1.19 -1.07 -6.89
C LEU A 300 -1.88 -0.65 -5.58
N ASP A 301 -3.22 -0.68 -5.52
CA ASP A 301 -3.95 -0.32 -4.30
C ASP A 301 -3.61 -1.27 -3.14
N ILE A 302 -3.60 -2.58 -3.42
CA ILE A 302 -3.25 -3.62 -2.44
C ILE A 302 -1.81 -3.47 -1.98
N MET A 303 -0.90 -3.27 -2.92
CA MET A 303 0.53 -3.13 -2.67
C MET A 303 0.85 -1.87 -1.88
N ALA A 304 0.14 -0.75 -2.13
CA ALA A 304 0.30 0.47 -1.36
C ALA A 304 0.04 0.23 0.14
N SER A 305 -1.09 -0.42 0.46
CA SER A 305 -1.47 -0.75 1.84
C SER A 305 -0.45 -1.69 2.51
N LEU A 306 -0.10 -2.81 1.86
CA LEU A 306 0.80 -3.81 2.44
C LEU A 306 2.25 -3.34 2.57
N LEU A 307 2.78 -2.65 1.55
CA LEU A 307 4.17 -2.18 1.57
C LEU A 307 4.35 -1.02 2.55
N PHE A 308 3.36 -0.12 2.65
CA PHE A 308 3.43 0.93 3.66
C PHE A 308 3.37 0.35 5.08
N ALA A 309 2.46 -0.61 5.33
CA ALA A 309 2.44 -1.32 6.61
C ALA A 309 3.80 -1.98 6.91
N GLN A 310 4.45 -2.58 5.91
CA GLN A 310 5.79 -3.16 6.07
C GLN A 310 6.84 -2.11 6.44
N VAL A 311 6.83 -0.94 5.77
CA VAL A 311 7.75 0.16 6.06
C VAL A 311 7.55 0.69 7.49
N LEU A 312 6.29 0.87 7.90
CA LEU A 312 5.93 1.32 9.24
C LEU A 312 6.44 0.34 10.30
N ILE A 313 6.18 -0.96 10.15
CA ILE A 313 6.66 -1.97 11.11
C ILE A 313 8.19 -2.04 11.15
N LYS A 314 8.88 -1.91 10.00
CA LYS A 314 10.35 -1.84 9.97
C LYS A 314 10.89 -0.64 10.74
N HIS A 315 10.25 0.52 10.58
CA HIS A 315 10.63 1.72 11.32
C HIS A 315 10.43 1.52 12.83
N LEU A 316 9.30 0.94 13.26
CA LEU A 316 9.05 0.61 14.67
C LEU A 316 10.05 -0.42 15.21
N GLU A 317 10.40 -1.46 14.45
CA GLU A 317 11.41 -2.44 14.86
C GLU A 317 12.76 -1.74 15.13
N GLN A 318 13.13 -0.75 14.31
CA GLN A 318 14.36 0.02 14.50
C GLN A 318 14.31 0.89 15.75
N SER A 319 13.18 1.57 16.01
CA SER A 319 12.98 2.37 17.23
C SER A 319 13.03 1.52 18.50
N LEU A 320 12.51 0.28 18.45
CA LEU A 320 12.59 -0.67 19.57
C LEU A 320 14.03 -1.13 19.87
N ARG A 321 14.97 -1.02 18.91
CA ARG A 321 16.40 -1.37 19.12
C ARG A 321 17.17 -0.29 19.86
N THR A 322 16.78 0.97 19.74
CA THR A 322 17.59 2.11 20.22
C THR A 322 17.16 2.59 21.61
N GLU A 323 16.24 1.91 22.31
CA GLU A 323 15.63 2.33 23.60
C GLU A 323 15.14 3.79 23.61
N THR A 324 15.02 4.41 22.44
CA THR A 324 14.72 5.84 22.26
C THR A 324 13.27 5.96 21.83
N GLN A 325 12.44 6.50 22.73
CA GLN A 325 11.01 6.84 22.52
C GLN A 325 10.04 5.68 22.26
N ALA A 326 9.98 4.70 23.14
CA ALA A 326 8.88 3.72 23.18
C ALA A 326 7.66 4.17 24.03
N ARG A 327 7.43 5.47 24.27
CA ARG A 327 6.46 5.94 25.31
C ARG A 327 5.21 6.69 24.86
N THR A 328 4.99 6.94 23.57
CA THR A 328 3.87 7.82 23.16
C THR A 328 2.64 7.06 22.63
N TRP A 329 2.77 5.77 22.31
CA TRP A 329 1.71 5.00 21.64
C TRP A 329 1.12 3.94 22.57
N GLN A 330 0.25 4.36 23.49
CA GLN A 330 -0.49 3.41 24.33
C GLN A 330 -1.42 2.54 23.48
N ARG A 331 -1.11 1.24 23.31
CA ARG A 331 -1.97 0.17 22.78
C ARG A 331 -2.90 0.61 21.64
N ARG A 332 -2.33 0.99 20.49
CA ARG A 332 -3.13 1.32 19.31
C ARG A 332 -2.83 0.37 18.14
N SER A 333 -3.72 0.29 17.16
CA SER A 333 -3.45 -0.35 15.85
C SER A 333 -2.54 0.56 15.02
N ILE A 334 -1.87 0.02 13.99
CA ILE A 334 -1.12 0.82 13.01
C ILE A 334 -1.99 1.94 12.39
N SER A 335 -3.30 1.72 12.32
CA SER A 335 -4.30 2.69 11.83
C SER A 335 -4.37 3.97 12.67
N SER A 336 -3.85 3.96 13.88
CA SER A 336 -3.79 5.15 14.74
C SER A 336 -2.67 6.13 14.41
N ILE A 337 -1.65 5.66 13.69
CA ILE A 337 -0.54 6.49 13.21
C ILE A 337 -0.94 7.12 11.88
N ALA A 338 -1.38 6.30 10.94
CA ALA A 338 -1.91 6.71 9.65
C ALA A 338 -3.09 5.84 9.26
N GLN A 339 -4.13 6.43 8.68
CA GLN A 339 -5.32 5.70 8.26
C GLN A 339 -5.05 4.84 7.03
N GLY A 340 -4.20 5.33 6.12
CA GLY A 340 -3.98 4.75 4.80
C GLY A 340 -3.70 5.82 3.78
N PHE A 341 -4.09 5.58 2.54
CA PHE A 341 -3.87 6.49 1.43
C PHE A 341 -5.18 7.01 0.85
N GLU A 342 -5.22 8.31 0.58
CA GLU A 342 -6.14 8.90 -0.38
C GLU A 342 -5.55 8.72 -1.78
N VAL A 343 -6.32 8.08 -2.65
CA VAL A 343 -5.88 7.64 -3.97
C VAL A 343 -6.64 8.42 -5.03
N SER A 344 -5.92 9.18 -5.84
CA SER A 344 -6.47 9.87 -7.01
C SER A 344 -6.07 9.10 -8.27
N PHE A 345 -7.06 8.67 -9.05
CA PHE A 345 -6.86 7.98 -10.33
C PHE A 345 -7.08 8.95 -11.49
N TYR A 346 -6.04 9.12 -12.31
CA TYR A 346 -6.04 9.99 -13.47
C TYR A 346 -5.99 9.17 -14.75
N LYS A 347 -6.91 9.45 -15.66
CA LYS A 347 -6.93 8.86 -17.00
C LYS A 347 -6.25 9.77 -17.99
N ASP A 348 -5.39 9.21 -18.82
CA ASP A 348 -4.79 9.93 -19.94
C ASP A 348 -5.83 10.08 -21.08
N LEU A 349 -6.07 11.32 -21.50
CA LEU A 349 -6.92 11.68 -22.63
C LEU A 349 -6.08 12.15 -23.84
N GLY A 350 -4.77 11.92 -23.81
CA GLY A 350 -3.78 12.29 -24.82
C GLY A 350 -3.34 13.74 -24.70
N SER A 351 -4.28 14.69 -24.75
CA SER A 351 -3.98 16.12 -24.61
C SER A 351 -3.89 16.57 -23.16
N ALA A 352 -4.63 15.93 -22.25
CA ALA A 352 -4.70 16.23 -20.82
C ALA A 352 -5.01 14.97 -20.00
N TYR A 353 -4.94 15.11 -18.68
CA TYR A 353 -5.40 14.09 -17.73
C TYR A 353 -6.72 14.51 -17.10
N ALA A 354 -7.56 13.54 -16.76
CA ALA A 354 -8.78 13.77 -16.01
C ALA A 354 -8.84 12.85 -14.78
N THR A 355 -9.20 13.42 -13.62
CA THR A 355 -9.50 12.63 -12.43
C THR A 355 -10.75 11.78 -12.69
N MET A 356 -10.60 10.46 -12.71
CA MET A 356 -11.70 9.52 -12.90
C MET A 356 -12.27 9.00 -11.59
N ASN A 357 -11.45 8.91 -10.54
CA ASN A 357 -11.86 8.38 -9.26
C ASN A 357 -10.99 8.93 -8.12
N ILE A 358 -11.62 9.16 -6.97
CA ILE A 358 -10.97 9.46 -5.69
C ILE A 358 -11.43 8.38 -4.72
N ALA A 359 -10.50 7.67 -4.11
CA ALA A 359 -10.79 6.56 -3.20
C ALA A 359 -9.88 6.59 -1.99
N THR A 360 -10.24 5.83 -0.95
CA THR A 360 -9.37 5.62 0.21
C THR A 360 -9.00 4.15 0.29
N ILE A 361 -7.72 3.88 0.57
CA ILE A 361 -7.20 2.55 0.86
C ILE A 361 -6.62 2.56 2.26
N ASN A 362 -7.22 1.83 3.18
CA ASN A 362 -6.78 1.80 4.56
C ASN A 362 -5.51 0.93 4.71
N VAL A 363 -4.70 1.22 5.73
CA VAL A 363 -3.72 0.26 6.21
C VAL A 363 -4.44 -0.95 6.82
N PRO A 364 -3.84 -2.16 6.83
CA PRO A 364 -4.52 -3.35 7.32
C PRO A 364 -4.87 -3.21 8.81
N ALA A 365 -6.15 -3.01 9.13
CA ALA A 365 -6.61 -2.74 10.49
C ALA A 365 -6.30 -3.88 11.46
N TRP A 366 -6.25 -5.11 10.94
CA TRP A 366 -5.93 -6.32 11.67
C TRP A 366 -4.47 -6.39 12.14
N LEU A 367 -3.55 -5.56 11.62
CA LEU A 367 -2.16 -5.59 12.05
C LEU A 367 -1.97 -4.78 13.36
N PRO A 368 -1.59 -5.42 14.48
CA PRO A 368 -1.35 -4.72 15.74
C PRO A 368 -0.04 -3.94 15.69
N LEU A 369 0.11 -2.92 16.56
CA LEU A 369 1.42 -2.33 16.81
C LEU A 369 2.26 -3.33 17.62
N PRO A 370 3.49 -3.63 17.18
CA PRO A 370 4.39 -4.51 17.92
C PRO A 370 4.96 -3.79 19.14
N ASP A 371 4.84 -4.42 20.31
CA ASP A 371 5.46 -3.97 21.56
C ASP A 371 6.87 -4.55 21.74
N THR A 372 7.14 -5.68 21.09
CA THR A 372 8.45 -6.36 21.13
C THR A 372 9.03 -6.55 19.74
N ARG A 373 10.35 -6.74 19.69
CA ARG A 373 11.07 -7.04 18.44
C ARG A 373 10.59 -8.34 17.78
N GLU A 374 10.26 -9.34 18.59
CA GLU A 374 9.73 -10.63 18.10
C GLU A 374 8.38 -10.43 17.41
N GLN A 375 7.45 -9.69 18.05
CA GLN A 375 6.17 -9.34 17.44
C GLN A 375 6.33 -8.55 16.13
N ALA A 376 7.31 -7.64 16.07
CA ALA A 376 7.61 -6.91 14.83
C ALA A 376 8.10 -7.86 13.72
N GLN A 377 8.95 -8.84 14.06
CA GLN A 377 9.45 -9.82 13.10
C GLN A 377 8.35 -10.75 12.58
N ASP A 378 7.44 -11.18 13.45
CA ASP A 378 6.26 -11.97 13.09
C ASP A 378 5.33 -11.19 12.17
N ALA A 379 5.04 -9.92 12.49
CA ALA A 379 4.27 -9.01 11.65
C ALA A 379 4.92 -8.84 10.26
N LEU A 380 6.25 -8.71 10.20
CA LEU A 380 6.97 -8.62 8.93
C LEU A 380 6.96 -9.94 8.14
N ALA A 381 6.94 -11.09 8.81
CA ALA A 381 6.82 -12.39 8.16
C ALA A 381 5.41 -12.56 7.55
N LEU A 382 4.37 -12.20 8.31
CA LEU A 382 2.99 -12.17 7.87
C LEU A 382 2.81 -11.28 6.63
N LEU A 383 3.27 -10.02 6.69
CA LEU A 383 3.20 -9.09 5.56
C LEU A 383 3.95 -9.59 4.33
N ARG A 384 5.13 -10.22 4.50
CA ARG A 384 5.90 -10.80 3.39
C ARG A 384 5.13 -11.89 2.68
N GLU A 385 4.41 -12.75 3.41
CA GLU A 385 3.61 -13.80 2.81
C GLU A 385 2.46 -13.24 1.98
N HIS A 386 1.71 -12.29 2.54
CA HIS A 386 0.63 -11.56 1.86
C HIS A 386 1.11 -10.85 0.59
N ILE A 387 2.22 -10.11 0.68
CA ILE A 387 2.86 -9.45 -0.46
C ILE A 387 3.26 -10.48 -1.53
N GLY A 388 3.88 -11.59 -1.12
CA GLY A 388 4.32 -12.65 -2.02
C GLY A 388 3.15 -13.26 -2.81
N ILE A 389 2.02 -13.51 -2.16
CA ILE A 389 0.81 -14.05 -2.81
C ILE A 389 0.28 -13.06 -3.83
N VAL A 390 0.05 -11.81 -3.44
CA VAL A 390 -0.52 -10.78 -4.32
C VAL A 390 0.36 -10.55 -5.53
N ARG A 391 1.69 -10.50 -5.36
CA ARG A 391 2.64 -10.34 -6.48
C ARG A 391 2.56 -11.47 -7.50
N GLN A 392 2.26 -12.69 -7.06
CA GLN A 392 2.21 -13.87 -7.93
C GLN A 392 0.86 -14.06 -8.65
N ILE A 393 -0.19 -13.33 -8.27
CA ILE A 393 -1.47 -13.35 -8.99
C ILE A 393 -1.28 -12.63 -10.33
N ARG A 394 -1.17 -13.39 -11.40
CA ARG A 394 -0.97 -12.89 -12.78
C ARG A 394 -1.42 -13.95 -13.78
N ARG A 395 -1.89 -13.51 -14.93
CA ARG A 395 -2.32 -14.39 -16.02
C ARG A 395 -1.15 -15.05 -16.73
N ASN A 396 -0.09 -14.28 -16.99
CA ASN A 396 1.07 -14.71 -17.77
C ASN A 396 2.38 -14.13 -17.23
N GLU A 397 3.50 -14.51 -17.85
CA GLU A 397 4.84 -14.04 -17.47
C GLU A 397 5.02 -12.53 -17.62
N ARG A 398 4.26 -11.89 -18.53
CA ARG A 398 4.25 -10.44 -18.74
C ARG A 398 3.59 -9.67 -17.58
N GLY A 399 2.85 -10.37 -16.72
CA GLY A 399 2.19 -9.78 -15.55
C GLY A 399 0.80 -9.21 -15.82
N GLU A 400 0.21 -9.53 -16.98
CA GLU A 400 -1.16 -9.17 -17.33
C GLU A 400 -2.16 -9.83 -16.39
N GLU A 401 -3.35 -9.24 -16.24
CA GLU A 401 -4.44 -9.76 -15.41
C GLU A 401 -5.67 -10.07 -16.28
N GLY A 402 -6.22 -11.28 -16.17
CA GLY A 402 -7.51 -11.63 -16.74
C GLY A 402 -8.65 -11.30 -15.78
N ALA A 403 -9.87 -11.70 -16.16
CA ALA A 403 -11.06 -11.51 -15.33
C ALA A 403 -10.96 -12.25 -13.98
N GLU A 404 -10.38 -13.46 -13.97
CA GLU A 404 -10.21 -14.25 -12.75
C GLU A 404 -9.21 -13.59 -11.77
N GLU A 405 -8.03 -13.17 -12.26
CA GLU A 405 -7.04 -12.48 -11.43
C GLU A 405 -7.56 -11.15 -10.91
N TYR A 406 -8.29 -10.39 -11.75
CA TYR A 406 -8.90 -9.14 -11.35
C TYR A 406 -9.91 -9.33 -10.21
N GLU A 407 -10.78 -10.34 -10.29
CA GLU A 407 -11.76 -10.63 -9.24
C GLU A 407 -11.08 -11.08 -7.93
N LEU A 408 -10.01 -11.89 -8.01
CA LEU A 408 -9.20 -12.25 -6.83
C LEU A 408 -8.62 -11.01 -6.15
N LEU A 409 -7.99 -10.13 -6.93
CA LEU A 409 -7.40 -8.89 -6.42
C LEU A 409 -8.48 -7.96 -5.88
N ARG A 410 -9.67 -7.91 -6.49
CA ARG A 410 -10.80 -7.12 -5.96
C ARG A 410 -11.23 -7.60 -4.58
N PHE A 411 -11.47 -8.91 -4.39
CA PHE A 411 -11.80 -9.45 -3.07
C PHE A 411 -10.71 -9.16 -2.03
N TYR A 412 -9.45 -9.24 -2.44
CA TYR A 412 -8.33 -8.96 -1.57
C TYR A 412 -8.23 -7.46 -1.21
N ARG A 413 -8.45 -6.57 -2.17
CA ARG A 413 -8.52 -5.12 -1.94
C ARG A 413 -9.65 -4.78 -0.96
N ASP A 414 -10.83 -5.36 -1.16
CA ASP A 414 -11.98 -5.14 -0.27
C ASP A 414 -11.70 -5.64 1.15
N PHE A 415 -10.96 -6.75 1.30
CA PHE A 415 -10.49 -7.24 2.59
C PHE A 415 -9.53 -6.25 3.29
N LEU A 416 -8.63 -5.60 2.55
CA LEU A 416 -7.73 -4.62 3.16
C LEU A 416 -8.44 -3.32 3.56
N SER A 417 -9.38 -2.86 2.74
CA SER A 417 -10.11 -1.64 2.99
C SER A 417 -11.19 -1.79 4.07
N GLY A 418 -11.73 -3.00 4.26
CA GLY A 418 -12.78 -3.30 5.22
C GLY A 418 -12.27 -3.96 6.49
N ASN A 419 -12.90 -3.66 7.64
CA ASN A 419 -12.71 -4.43 8.87
C ASN A 419 -13.60 -5.69 8.87
N ASP A 420 -13.56 -6.46 7.79
CA ASP A 420 -14.47 -7.56 7.50
C ASP A 420 -13.72 -8.73 6.85
N LEU A 421 -13.95 -9.94 7.37
CA LEU A 421 -13.35 -11.17 6.86
C LEU A 421 -14.11 -11.79 5.68
N ARG A 422 -15.35 -11.36 5.39
CA ARG A 422 -16.14 -11.90 4.27
C ARG A 422 -15.42 -11.76 2.91
N PRO A 423 -14.80 -10.62 2.55
CA PRO A 423 -14.01 -10.54 1.32
C PRO A 423 -12.79 -11.47 1.34
N PHE A 424 -12.16 -11.69 2.50
CA PHE A 424 -11.07 -12.65 2.65
C PHE A 424 -11.54 -14.11 2.43
N TRP A 425 -12.74 -14.46 2.89
CA TRP A 425 -13.36 -15.77 2.61
C TRP A 425 -13.67 -15.98 1.14
N LYS A 426 -14.17 -14.94 0.46
CA LYS A 426 -14.35 -14.97 -1.00
C LYS A 426 -13.02 -15.14 -1.73
N PHE A 427 -11.99 -14.41 -1.29
CA PHE A 427 -10.63 -14.52 -1.81
C PHE A 427 -10.11 -15.95 -1.65
N THR A 428 -10.06 -16.50 -0.44
CA THR A 428 -9.52 -17.84 -0.17
C THR A 428 -10.30 -18.94 -0.91
N GLY A 429 -11.63 -18.82 -0.99
CA GLY A 429 -12.49 -19.70 -1.78
C GLY A 429 -12.14 -19.68 -3.27
N ALA A 430 -12.03 -18.51 -3.89
CA ALA A 430 -11.66 -18.39 -5.31
C ALA A 430 -10.20 -18.78 -5.56
N TYR A 431 -9.30 -18.36 -4.67
CA TYR A 431 -7.86 -18.63 -4.73
C TYR A 431 -7.53 -20.12 -4.66
N SER A 432 -8.36 -20.91 -3.97
CA SER A 432 -8.23 -22.37 -3.90
C SER A 432 -8.28 -23.04 -5.29
N GLY A 433 -9.19 -22.60 -6.15
CA GLY A 433 -9.31 -23.07 -7.52
C GLY A 433 -8.18 -22.55 -8.41
N TYR A 434 -7.88 -21.26 -8.27
CA TYR A 434 -6.78 -20.59 -8.98
C TYR A 434 -5.42 -21.26 -8.72
N LEU A 435 -5.12 -21.58 -7.46
CA LEU A 435 -3.90 -22.27 -7.02
C LEU A 435 -3.72 -23.62 -7.74
N ILE A 436 -4.79 -24.42 -7.83
CA ILE A 436 -4.75 -25.71 -8.50
C ILE A 436 -4.53 -25.53 -10.01
N SER A 437 -5.28 -24.62 -10.64
CA SER A 437 -5.16 -24.33 -12.08
C SER A 437 -3.75 -23.87 -12.45
N GLN A 438 -3.19 -22.93 -11.69
CA GLN A 438 -1.87 -22.39 -11.97
C GLN A 438 -0.76 -23.42 -11.76
N ARG A 439 -0.89 -24.33 -10.79
CA ARG A 439 0.08 -25.43 -10.59
C ARG A 439 0.04 -26.50 -11.68
N GLU A 440 -1.08 -26.63 -12.38
CA GLU A 440 -1.16 -27.51 -13.55
C GLU A 440 -0.44 -26.91 -14.76
N ARG A 441 -0.59 -25.59 -14.94
CA ARG A 441 0.06 -24.82 -16.00
C ARG A 441 1.57 -24.66 -15.77
N GLU A 442 1.96 -24.29 -14.54
CA GLU A 442 3.35 -24.02 -14.18
C GLU A 442 3.95 -25.15 -13.34
N LYS A 443 4.88 -25.88 -13.95
CA LYS A 443 5.54 -27.05 -13.36
C LYS A 443 6.88 -26.70 -12.71
N HIS A 444 7.45 -25.53 -12.99
CA HIS A 444 8.69 -25.08 -12.40
C HIS A 444 8.47 -24.65 -10.94
N PRO A 445 9.11 -25.31 -9.94
CA PRO A 445 8.87 -25.05 -8.53
C PRO A 445 9.08 -23.58 -8.09
N GLN A 446 9.98 -22.87 -8.76
CA GLN A 446 10.31 -21.47 -8.44
C GLN A 446 9.28 -20.47 -8.98
N ARG A 447 8.45 -20.87 -9.94
CA ARG A 447 7.41 -20.03 -10.57
C ARG A 447 6.01 -20.41 -10.11
N GLN A 448 5.89 -21.48 -9.33
CA GLN A 448 4.62 -21.90 -8.75
C GLN A 448 4.11 -20.87 -7.75
N ILE A 449 2.82 -20.64 -7.81
CA ILE A 449 2.14 -19.76 -6.87
C ILE A 449 2.13 -20.36 -5.46
N ASN A 450 2.34 -19.49 -4.48
CA ASN A 450 2.46 -19.81 -3.08
C ASN A 450 1.08 -20.09 -2.44
N GLN A 451 1.07 -20.99 -1.45
CA GLN A 451 -0.06 -21.17 -0.55
C GLN A 451 0.06 -20.18 0.60
N LEU A 452 -1.08 -19.71 1.13
CA LEU A 452 -1.13 -19.16 2.48
C LEU A 452 -0.65 -20.22 3.47
N SER A 453 0.04 -19.86 4.53
CA SER A 453 0.35 -20.77 5.64
C SER A 453 -0.83 -20.84 6.60
N THR A 454 -0.97 -21.97 7.30
CA THR A 454 -2.00 -22.10 8.34
C THR A 454 -1.78 -21.07 9.44
N THR A 455 -0.52 -20.74 9.75
CA THR A 455 -0.15 -19.70 10.70
C THR A 455 -0.70 -18.33 10.31
N VAL A 456 -0.65 -17.94 9.04
CA VAL A 456 -1.24 -16.67 8.59
C VAL A 456 -2.76 -16.65 8.78
N VAL A 457 -3.43 -17.75 8.46
CA VAL A 457 -4.88 -17.86 8.67
C VAL A 457 -5.23 -17.81 10.16
N GLU A 458 -4.48 -18.51 11.01
CA GLU A 458 -4.62 -18.48 12.47
C GLU A 458 -4.42 -17.08 13.03
N VAL A 459 -3.36 -16.39 12.63
CA VAL A 459 -3.03 -15.04 13.10
C VAL A 459 -4.13 -14.05 12.71
N LEU A 460 -4.61 -14.09 11.46
CA LEU A 460 -5.73 -13.25 11.02
C LEU A 460 -7.00 -13.52 11.83
N LEU A 461 -7.28 -14.78 12.15
CA LEU A 461 -8.45 -15.18 12.94
C LEU A 461 -8.32 -14.79 14.42
N GLN A 462 -7.13 -14.92 15.01
CA GLN A 462 -6.86 -14.47 16.38
C GLN A 462 -6.96 -12.94 16.50
N MET A 463 -6.53 -12.21 15.46
CA MET A 463 -6.65 -10.74 15.40
C MET A 463 -8.11 -10.28 15.23
N HIS A 464 -8.96 -11.13 14.65
CA HIS A 464 -10.42 -10.96 14.63
C HIS A 464 -11.08 -11.91 15.63
N ASP A 465 -10.68 -11.80 16.91
CA ASP A 465 -11.10 -12.71 17.99
C ASP A 465 -12.62 -12.90 18.01
N THR A 466 -13.40 -11.89 17.59
CA THR A 466 -14.85 -11.97 17.45
C THR A 466 -15.36 -11.56 16.06
N ILE A 467 -16.29 -12.33 15.51
CA ILE A 467 -17.21 -11.88 14.44
C ILE A 467 -18.60 -11.78 15.05
N ASN A 468 -19.23 -10.59 14.99
CA ASN A 468 -20.55 -10.33 15.60
C ASN A 468 -20.59 -10.78 17.09
N ASP A 469 -19.56 -10.42 17.86
CA ASP A 469 -19.37 -10.80 19.28
C ASP A 469 -19.15 -12.30 19.56
N ILE A 470 -19.02 -13.15 18.53
CA ILE A 470 -18.78 -14.60 18.69
C ILE A 470 -17.29 -14.91 18.54
N LYS A 471 -16.70 -15.57 19.56
CA LYS A 471 -15.30 -15.98 19.55
C LYS A 471 -14.97 -17.03 18.50
N LEU A 472 -13.89 -16.83 17.73
CA LEU A 472 -13.45 -17.77 16.69
C LEU A 472 -12.44 -18.81 17.18
N ALA A 473 -11.72 -18.52 18.28
CA ALA A 473 -10.72 -19.42 18.86
C ALA A 473 -11.21 -20.88 19.07
N PRO A 474 -12.45 -21.15 19.52
CA PRO A 474 -12.93 -22.53 19.70
C PRO A 474 -12.96 -23.37 18.41
N ILE A 475 -13.12 -22.74 17.24
CA ILE A 475 -13.07 -23.44 15.94
C ILE A 475 -11.64 -23.90 15.66
N LEU A 476 -10.65 -23.04 15.93
CA LEU A 476 -9.23 -23.33 15.74
C LEU A 476 -8.65 -24.27 16.79
N GLU A 477 -9.31 -24.47 17.92
CA GLU A 477 -8.90 -25.45 18.94
C GLU A 477 -9.53 -26.82 18.70
N ASN A 478 -10.61 -26.88 17.92
CA ASN A 478 -11.36 -28.09 17.65
C ASN A 478 -10.56 -29.11 16.80
N ALA A 479 -10.49 -30.36 17.27
CA ALA A 479 -9.68 -31.40 16.66
C ALA A 479 -10.31 -31.93 15.37
N GLY A 480 -11.63 -32.08 15.33
CA GLY A 480 -12.39 -32.48 14.15
C GLY A 480 -12.24 -31.48 13.00
N PHE A 481 -12.33 -30.18 13.29
CA PHE A 481 -12.07 -29.11 12.33
C PHE A 481 -10.68 -29.23 11.69
N LYS A 482 -9.63 -29.39 12.51
CA LYS A 482 -8.26 -29.57 12.00
C LYS A 482 -8.13 -30.83 11.15
N ARG A 483 -8.70 -31.96 11.61
CA ARG A 483 -8.62 -33.24 10.88
C ARG A 483 -9.35 -33.17 9.53
N ILE A 484 -10.52 -32.55 9.47
CA ILE A 484 -11.25 -32.36 8.20
C ILE A 484 -10.51 -31.39 7.27
N ALA A 485 -9.99 -30.28 7.78
CA ALA A 485 -9.22 -29.35 6.97
C ALA A 485 -7.93 -30.00 6.42
N ASP A 486 -7.27 -30.83 7.23
CA ASP A 486 -6.12 -31.65 6.79
C ASP A 486 -6.53 -32.66 5.71
N ALA A 487 -7.70 -33.29 5.83
CA ALA A 487 -8.23 -34.18 4.80
C ALA A 487 -8.47 -33.44 3.46
N ILE A 488 -9.07 -32.25 3.50
CA ILE A 488 -9.23 -31.37 2.33
C ILE A 488 -7.86 -31.10 1.68
N ARG A 489 -6.84 -30.71 2.47
CA ARG A 489 -5.49 -30.45 1.96
C ARG A 489 -4.84 -31.66 1.31
N MET A 490 -5.00 -32.82 1.93
CA MET A 490 -4.47 -34.10 1.46
C MET A 490 -5.14 -34.59 0.19
N ALA A 491 -6.42 -34.26 -0.02
CA ALA A 491 -7.20 -34.60 -1.21
C ALA A 491 -7.02 -33.62 -2.39
N THR A 492 -6.50 -32.42 -2.13
CA THR A 492 -6.41 -31.33 -3.11
C THR A 492 -4.95 -30.99 -3.40
N VAL A 493 -4.41 -29.95 -2.77
CA VAL A 493 -3.11 -29.35 -3.08
C VAL A 493 -1.95 -30.31 -2.86
N THR A 494 -2.02 -31.14 -1.81
CA THR A 494 -0.96 -32.12 -1.52
C THR A 494 -1.02 -33.31 -2.47
N ALA A 495 -2.21 -33.79 -2.82
CA ALA A 495 -2.37 -34.83 -3.84
C ALA A 495 -1.82 -34.35 -5.20
N GLN A 496 -2.13 -33.11 -5.59
CA GLN A 496 -1.62 -32.52 -6.83
C GLN A 496 -0.09 -32.42 -6.82
N TYR A 497 0.49 -31.93 -5.72
CA TYR A 497 1.94 -31.85 -5.57
C TYR A 497 2.61 -33.22 -5.67
N ARG A 498 2.06 -34.24 -4.98
CA ARG A 498 2.58 -35.63 -5.04
C ARG A 498 2.49 -36.20 -6.45
N ARG A 499 1.38 -35.98 -7.16
CA ARG A 499 1.19 -36.41 -8.54
C ARG A 499 2.16 -35.75 -9.52
N ALA A 500 2.36 -34.44 -9.40
CA ALA A 500 3.19 -33.66 -10.31
C ALA A 500 4.70 -33.83 -10.04
N GLN A 501 5.13 -33.70 -8.79
CA GLN A 501 6.55 -33.64 -8.42
C GLN A 501 7.12 -35.00 -7.99
N GLN A 502 6.31 -35.85 -7.34
CA GLN A 502 6.76 -37.17 -6.85
C GLN A 502 6.30 -38.33 -7.75
N LYS A 503 5.57 -38.04 -8.83
CA LYS A 503 4.92 -39.02 -9.73
C LYS A 503 4.07 -40.04 -8.96
N ASP A 504 3.62 -39.69 -7.76
CA ASP A 504 2.82 -40.55 -6.89
C ASP A 504 1.34 -40.36 -7.22
N ARG A 505 0.73 -41.41 -7.76
CA ARG A 505 -0.67 -41.45 -8.23
C ARG A 505 -1.56 -42.31 -7.34
N ARG A 506 -1.13 -42.63 -6.11
CA ARG A 506 -1.92 -43.43 -5.16
C ARG A 506 -3.28 -42.83 -4.87
N TYR A 507 -3.35 -41.50 -4.89
CA TYR A 507 -4.57 -40.79 -4.57
C TYR A 507 -5.04 -39.86 -5.69
N GLU A 508 -6.36 -39.79 -5.85
CA GLU A 508 -7.05 -38.88 -6.74
C GLU A 508 -6.97 -37.43 -6.23
N VAL A 509 -6.85 -36.50 -7.18
CA VAL A 509 -6.86 -35.06 -6.92
C VAL A 509 -8.29 -34.57 -7.08
N ARG A 510 -8.88 -34.05 -5.99
CA ARG A 510 -10.26 -33.54 -5.99
C ARG A 510 -10.30 -32.08 -6.46
N TYR A 511 -10.35 -31.89 -7.77
CA TYR A 511 -10.53 -30.55 -8.38
C TYR A 511 -11.89 -29.97 -8.01
N GLY A 512 -11.97 -28.65 -7.79
CA GLY A 512 -13.24 -27.96 -7.53
C GLY A 512 -13.85 -28.14 -6.13
N LEU A 513 -13.29 -29.00 -5.26
CA LEU A 513 -13.84 -29.29 -3.93
C LEU A 513 -14.16 -28.03 -3.10
N GLY A 514 -13.22 -27.08 -3.01
CA GLY A 514 -13.44 -25.83 -2.30
C GLY A 514 -14.61 -25.00 -2.86
N GLN A 515 -14.75 -24.93 -4.18
CA GLN A 515 -15.86 -24.21 -4.83
C GLN A 515 -17.21 -24.91 -4.61
N ASP A 516 -17.22 -26.24 -4.67
CA ASP A 516 -18.42 -27.04 -4.43
C ASP A 516 -18.92 -26.92 -2.99
N LEU A 517 -18.01 -26.94 -2.02
CA LEU A 517 -18.35 -26.69 -0.61
C LEU A 517 -18.89 -25.27 -0.42
N MET A 518 -18.19 -24.25 -0.94
CA MET A 518 -18.60 -22.85 -0.81
C MET A 518 -19.95 -22.56 -1.46
N ARG A 519 -20.26 -23.18 -2.60
CA ARG A 519 -21.55 -23.02 -3.30
C ARG A 519 -22.74 -23.52 -2.47
N LYS A 520 -22.52 -24.54 -1.63
CA LYS A 520 -23.56 -25.17 -0.79
C LYS A 520 -23.52 -24.71 0.67
N ALA A 521 -22.55 -23.86 1.02
CA ALA A 521 -22.31 -23.42 2.39
C ALA A 521 -23.49 -22.66 3.01
N ARG A 522 -24.34 -22.03 2.18
CA ARG A 522 -25.52 -21.27 2.62
C ARG A 522 -26.59 -22.14 3.30
N TYR A 523 -26.68 -23.41 2.93
CA TYR A 523 -27.67 -24.33 3.48
C TYR A 523 -26.97 -25.43 4.28
N PRO A 524 -27.10 -25.45 5.62
CA PRO A 524 -26.37 -26.39 6.48
C PRO A 524 -26.53 -27.86 6.07
N ALA A 525 -27.74 -28.27 5.67
CA ALA A 525 -28.01 -29.63 5.22
C ALA A 525 -27.28 -29.98 3.92
N GLU A 526 -27.30 -29.10 2.91
CA GLU A 526 -26.60 -29.33 1.64
C GLU A 526 -25.07 -29.34 1.82
N PHE A 527 -24.57 -28.44 2.68
CA PHE A 527 -23.18 -28.39 3.07
C PHE A 527 -22.75 -29.70 3.76
N MET A 528 -23.48 -30.15 4.78
CA MET A 528 -23.18 -31.40 5.50
C MET A 528 -23.24 -32.61 4.59
N VAL A 529 -24.26 -32.73 3.72
CA VAL A 529 -24.33 -33.82 2.73
C VAL A 529 -23.09 -33.84 1.86
N THR A 530 -22.68 -32.67 1.33
CA THR A 530 -21.52 -32.59 0.44
C THR A 530 -20.21 -32.89 1.15
N LEU A 531 -20.05 -32.41 2.39
CA LEU A 531 -18.90 -32.70 3.23
C LEU A 531 -18.83 -34.20 3.56
N SER A 532 -19.95 -34.80 3.98
CA SER A 532 -20.02 -36.23 4.30
C SER A 532 -19.75 -37.11 3.08
N THR A 533 -20.25 -36.76 1.89
CA THR A 533 -19.92 -37.49 0.65
C THR A 533 -18.42 -37.43 0.37
N PHE A 534 -17.80 -36.25 0.49
CA PHE A 534 -16.35 -36.11 0.34
C PHE A 534 -15.58 -36.97 1.34
N LEU A 535 -15.96 -36.94 2.62
CA LEU A 535 -15.29 -37.69 3.67
C LEU A 535 -15.44 -39.21 3.50
N HIS A 536 -16.60 -39.67 3.05
CA HIS A 536 -16.84 -41.06 2.72
C HIS A 536 -15.87 -41.53 1.63
N ASP A 537 -15.79 -40.80 0.54
CA ASP A 537 -14.87 -41.07 -0.57
C ASP A 537 -13.40 -41.05 -0.12
N TYR A 538 -13.02 -40.03 0.68
CA TYR A 538 -11.68 -39.87 1.22
C TYR A 538 -11.26 -41.05 2.11
N ASN A 539 -12.15 -41.47 3.01
CA ASN A 539 -11.90 -42.59 3.92
C ASN A 539 -11.85 -43.93 3.17
N ALA A 540 -12.73 -44.13 2.18
CA ALA A 540 -12.72 -45.33 1.34
C ALA A 540 -11.41 -45.46 0.54
N GLU A 541 -10.93 -44.36 -0.03
CA GLU A 541 -9.65 -44.31 -0.74
C GLU A 541 -8.46 -44.58 0.21
N THR A 542 -8.48 -43.96 1.39
CA THR A 542 -7.45 -44.14 2.42
C THR A 542 -7.39 -45.59 2.90
N ALA A 543 -8.55 -46.22 3.17
CA ALA A 543 -8.63 -47.61 3.61
C ALA A 543 -8.06 -48.59 2.57
N ARG A 544 -8.33 -48.38 1.27
CA ARG A 544 -7.79 -49.21 0.19
C ARG A 544 -6.26 -49.17 0.13
N GLU A 545 -5.66 -47.99 0.33
CA GLU A 545 -4.20 -47.87 0.35
C GLU A 545 -3.60 -48.44 1.65
N GLU A 546 -4.28 -48.26 2.79
CA GLU A 546 -3.89 -48.91 4.05
C GLU A 546 -3.91 -50.43 3.94
N GLU A 547 -4.94 -51.02 3.34
CA GLU A 547 -5.07 -52.47 3.14
C GLU A 547 -3.91 -53.03 2.30
N LYS A 548 -3.50 -52.32 1.23
CA LYS A 548 -2.34 -52.71 0.41
C LYS A 548 -1.05 -52.77 1.23
N VAL A 549 -0.83 -51.77 2.10
CA VAL A 549 0.38 -51.72 2.94
C VAL A 549 0.30 -52.73 4.09
N ALA A 550 -0.85 -52.88 4.74
CA ALA A 550 -1.07 -53.87 5.79
C ALA A 550 -0.84 -55.30 5.27
N THR A 551 -1.37 -55.60 4.09
CA THR A 551 -1.14 -56.89 3.40
C THR A 551 0.33 -57.10 3.11
N LYS A 552 1.04 -56.06 2.66
CA LYS A 552 2.49 -56.12 2.42
C LYS A 552 3.31 -56.36 3.70
N LEU A 553 2.88 -55.82 4.83
CA LEU A 553 3.56 -55.95 6.12
C LEU A 553 3.10 -57.17 6.93
N GLN A 554 2.03 -57.83 6.52
CA GLN A 554 1.38 -58.97 7.22
C GLN A 554 1.05 -58.68 8.69
N ARG A 555 0.79 -57.40 9.01
CA ARG A 555 0.40 -56.96 10.35
C ARG A 555 -0.42 -55.66 10.28
N PRO A 556 -1.20 -55.35 11.32
CA PRO A 556 -1.86 -54.06 11.44
C PRO A 556 -0.89 -52.89 11.36
N LEU A 557 -1.32 -51.78 10.74
CA LEU A 557 -0.52 -50.57 10.59
C LEU A 557 -0.45 -49.79 11.89
N THR A 558 0.77 -49.41 12.27
CA THR A 558 1.02 -48.43 13.33
C THR A 558 1.03 -47.01 12.77
N VAL A 559 0.99 -46.01 13.65
CA VAL A 559 1.15 -44.59 13.26
C VAL A 559 2.51 -44.35 12.57
N ALA A 560 3.55 -45.05 13.01
CA ALA A 560 4.88 -44.96 12.37
C ALA A 560 4.85 -45.50 10.94
N ASP A 561 4.13 -46.60 10.69
CA ASP A 561 3.97 -47.16 9.34
C ASP A 561 3.23 -46.17 8.43
N ARG A 562 2.14 -45.57 8.90
CA ARG A 562 1.41 -44.54 8.13
C ARG A 562 2.33 -43.40 7.69
N ARG A 563 3.19 -42.92 8.59
CA ARG A 563 4.18 -41.87 8.28
C ARG A 563 5.24 -42.35 7.29
N ALA A 564 5.79 -43.55 7.50
CA ALA A 564 6.82 -44.14 6.64
C ALA A 564 6.33 -44.35 5.20
N TYR A 565 5.09 -44.84 5.05
CA TYR A 565 4.46 -45.07 3.76
C TYR A 565 3.73 -43.84 3.20
N LYS A 566 3.77 -42.69 3.90
CA LYS A 566 3.12 -41.42 3.54
C LYS A 566 1.61 -41.54 3.32
N LEU A 567 0.96 -42.42 4.09
CA LEU A 567 -0.48 -42.64 4.06
C LEU A 567 -1.24 -41.45 4.66
N ARG A 568 -2.49 -41.29 4.24
CA ARG A 568 -3.43 -40.32 4.81
C ARG A 568 -3.94 -40.83 6.16
N PHE A 569 -4.41 -39.92 7.01
CA PHE A 569 -5.09 -40.29 8.25
C PHE A 569 -6.60 -40.30 8.01
N PRO A 570 -7.33 -41.33 8.44
CA PRO A 570 -8.79 -41.37 8.29
C PRO A 570 -9.45 -40.33 9.19
N VAL A 571 -10.63 -39.87 8.78
CA VAL A 571 -11.50 -38.97 9.55
C VAL A 571 -12.50 -39.82 10.33
N SER A 572 -12.64 -39.59 11.64
CA SER A 572 -13.54 -40.37 12.51
C SER A 572 -14.98 -39.86 12.46
N THR A 573 -15.92 -40.62 13.02
CA THR A 573 -17.30 -40.16 13.22
C THR A 573 -17.36 -38.98 14.20
N GLU A 574 -16.51 -38.99 15.23
CA GLU A 574 -16.40 -37.90 16.21
C GLU A 574 -16.01 -36.58 15.51
N ASP A 575 -15.14 -36.62 14.50
CA ASP A 575 -14.75 -35.43 13.72
C ASP A 575 -15.94 -34.78 13.02
N ILE A 576 -16.86 -35.59 12.51
CA ILE A 576 -18.06 -35.14 11.81
C ILE A 576 -19.07 -34.57 12.81
N GLU A 577 -19.21 -35.20 13.98
CA GLU A 577 -20.07 -34.72 15.08
C GLU A 577 -19.57 -33.39 15.66
N GLU A 578 -18.26 -33.25 15.84
CA GLU A 578 -17.62 -32.00 16.26
C GLU A 578 -17.94 -30.87 15.27
N ILE A 579 -17.93 -31.15 13.96
CA ILE A 579 -18.24 -30.16 12.93
C ILE A 579 -19.72 -29.83 12.85
N ALA A 580 -20.61 -30.80 13.02
CA ALA A 580 -22.04 -30.54 13.18
C ALA A 580 -22.29 -29.60 14.37
N THR A 581 -21.65 -29.86 15.51
CA THR A 581 -21.72 -29.01 16.71
C THR A 581 -21.21 -27.59 16.45
N LEU A 582 -20.13 -27.45 15.67
CA LEU A 582 -19.64 -26.14 15.24
C LEU A 582 -20.63 -25.43 14.31
N ILE A 583 -21.29 -26.14 13.40
CA ILE A 583 -22.29 -25.54 12.50
C ILE A 583 -23.52 -25.07 13.28
N ASP A 584 -23.94 -25.80 14.30
CA ASP A 584 -25.08 -25.40 15.14
C ASP A 584 -24.77 -24.17 16.00
N ARG A 585 -23.51 -24.06 16.46
CA ARG A 585 -23.03 -22.93 17.27
C ARG A 585 -22.70 -21.69 16.43
N TYR A 586 -22.23 -21.89 15.21
CA TYR A 586 -21.81 -20.86 14.29
C TYR A 586 -22.72 -20.85 13.05
N THR A 587 -22.26 -20.34 11.92
CA THR A 587 -22.98 -20.47 10.64
C THR A 587 -22.24 -21.47 9.75
N SER A 588 -22.98 -22.27 8.99
CA SER A 588 -22.39 -23.20 8.00
C SER A 588 -21.49 -22.48 7.00
N GLU A 589 -21.84 -21.23 6.61
CA GLU A 589 -21.03 -20.39 5.74
C GLU A 589 -19.65 -20.09 6.33
N LEU A 590 -19.60 -19.70 7.61
CA LEU A 590 -18.35 -19.42 8.31
C LEU A 590 -17.49 -20.68 8.44
N ILE A 591 -18.07 -21.79 8.92
CA ILE A 591 -17.33 -23.05 9.10
C ILE A 591 -16.78 -23.55 7.77
N CYS A 592 -17.59 -23.54 6.71
CA CYS A 592 -17.15 -23.90 5.37
C CYS A 592 -16.00 -22.99 4.88
N SER A 593 -16.15 -21.67 5.03
CA SER A 593 -15.13 -20.69 4.61
C SER A 593 -13.79 -20.95 5.33
N MET A 594 -13.85 -21.21 6.64
CA MET A 594 -12.66 -21.52 7.44
C MET A 594 -12.04 -22.86 7.05
N LEU A 595 -12.84 -23.90 6.82
CA LEU A 595 -12.35 -25.21 6.35
C LEU A 595 -11.65 -25.08 4.99
N VAL A 596 -12.18 -24.29 4.07
CA VAL A 596 -11.56 -24.06 2.75
C VAL A 596 -10.27 -23.24 2.90
N ALA A 597 -10.30 -22.14 3.65
CA ALA A 597 -9.10 -21.33 3.88
C ALA A 597 -7.97 -22.15 4.53
N TYR A 598 -8.28 -22.91 5.58
CA TYR A 598 -7.32 -23.72 6.32
C TYR A 598 -6.89 -24.98 5.54
N GLY A 599 -7.82 -25.61 4.82
CA GLY A 599 -7.57 -26.82 4.04
C GLY A 599 -6.75 -26.59 2.77
N TYR A 600 -6.73 -25.37 2.23
CA TYR A 600 -5.86 -25.01 1.11
C TYR A 600 -4.56 -24.30 1.53
N ALA A 601 -4.44 -23.96 2.82
CA ALA A 601 -3.21 -23.40 3.38
C ALA A 601 -2.13 -24.47 3.57
N ARG A 602 -0.86 -24.07 3.59
CA ARG A 602 0.31 -24.93 3.83
C ARG A 602 0.55 -25.07 5.34
N ALA A 603 0.60 -26.32 5.81
CA ALA A 603 1.01 -26.62 7.19
C ALA A 603 2.49 -26.30 7.43
N PRO A 604 2.91 -25.96 8.67
CA PRO A 604 4.31 -25.72 9.00
C PRO A 604 5.14 -26.98 8.71
N ARG A 605 6.34 -26.81 8.14
CA ARG A 605 7.27 -27.94 8.01
C ARG A 605 7.77 -28.31 9.40
N ALA A 606 7.54 -29.56 9.82
CA ALA A 606 8.13 -30.11 11.04
C ALA A 606 9.67 -30.06 10.90
N GLY A 607 10.30 -29.05 11.52
CA GLY A 607 11.75 -28.80 11.44
C GLY A 607 12.19 -27.33 11.52
N ASN A 608 11.32 -26.36 11.23
CA ASN A 608 11.68 -24.92 11.24
C ASN A 608 10.99 -24.14 12.37
N ALA A 609 11.11 -24.61 13.61
CA ALA A 609 11.11 -23.69 14.74
C ALA A 609 12.55 -23.18 14.85
N SER A 610 12.79 -21.90 14.55
CA SER A 610 14.08 -21.19 14.54
C SER A 610 15.05 -21.47 13.36
N ALA A 611 14.67 -21.03 12.14
CA ALA A 611 15.63 -20.53 11.15
C ALA A 611 14.89 -19.67 10.10
N PRO A 612 15.33 -18.44 9.78
CA PRO A 612 14.79 -17.71 8.64
C PRO A 612 15.21 -18.43 7.37
N ASP A 613 14.28 -19.10 6.69
CA ASP A 613 14.48 -19.69 5.38
C ASP A 613 14.83 -18.58 4.38
N THR A 614 16.12 -18.33 4.19
CA THR A 614 16.69 -17.63 3.03
C THR A 614 16.62 -18.56 1.82
N SER A 615 15.41 -18.82 1.33
CA SER A 615 15.24 -19.44 0.02
C SER A 615 13.94 -18.97 -0.61
N GLY A 616 14.07 -18.05 -1.58
CA GLY A 616 12.96 -17.65 -2.44
C GLY A 616 12.66 -16.16 -2.56
N ASP A 617 13.63 -15.26 -2.35
CA ASP A 617 13.55 -13.94 -3.01
C ASP A 617 13.77 -14.18 -4.50
N GLY A 618 12.71 -14.52 -5.22
CA GLY A 618 12.65 -14.50 -6.67
C GLY A 618 11.70 -13.38 -7.05
N ASP A 619 12.22 -12.16 -7.16
CA ASP A 619 11.51 -11.10 -7.87
C ASP A 619 11.66 -11.42 -9.37
N PRO A 620 10.59 -11.80 -10.09
CA PRO A 620 10.69 -11.95 -11.53
C PRO A 620 10.76 -10.54 -12.12
N ASP A 621 11.98 -10.16 -12.49
CA ASP A 621 12.33 -9.24 -13.58
C ASP A 621 11.13 -8.52 -14.21
N ALA A 622 10.70 -7.41 -13.59
CA ALA A 622 9.89 -6.41 -14.26
C ALA A 622 10.85 -5.48 -15.01
N GLY A 623 11.51 -6.03 -16.03
CA GLY A 623 12.21 -5.24 -17.02
C GLY A 623 11.18 -4.40 -17.77
N SER A 624 11.15 -3.10 -17.50
CA SER A 624 10.41 -2.14 -18.30
C SER A 624 10.99 -2.12 -19.71
N THR A 625 10.36 -2.83 -20.64
CA THR A 625 10.45 -2.52 -22.06
C THR A 625 9.55 -1.31 -22.30
N LEU A 626 10.15 -0.12 -22.37
CA LEU A 626 9.58 1.00 -23.08
C LEU A 626 10.65 1.46 -24.06
N ASP A 627 10.54 0.95 -25.28
CA ASP A 627 11.09 1.62 -26.45
C ASP A 627 10.33 2.95 -26.59
N GLU A 628 11.02 4.06 -26.33
CA GLU A 628 10.63 5.37 -26.83
C GLU A 628 11.25 5.51 -28.23
N GLU A 629 10.56 5.00 -29.26
CA GLU A 629 10.66 5.61 -30.58
C GLU A 629 9.96 6.97 -30.48
N VAL A 630 10.77 8.01 -30.28
CA VAL A 630 10.40 9.38 -30.57
C VAL A 630 10.27 9.47 -32.08
N ASP A 631 9.06 9.28 -32.59
CA ASP A 631 8.74 9.67 -33.96
C ASP A 631 8.75 11.20 -34.01
N SER A 632 9.85 11.73 -34.52
CA SER A 632 10.00 13.12 -34.88
C SER A 632 9.19 13.38 -36.16
N THR A 633 7.97 13.87 -36.00
CA THR A 633 7.26 14.57 -37.08
C THR A 633 6.50 15.78 -36.52
N GLU A 634 7.03 16.95 -36.90
CA GLU A 634 6.49 18.33 -36.96
C GLU A 634 5.52 18.87 -35.89
#